data_AF-R5M2H6-F1
#
_entry.id   AF-R5M2H6-F1
#
_cell.length_a   1.000
_cell.length_b   1.000
_cell.length_c   1.000
_cell.angle_alpha   90.00
_cell.angle_beta   90.00
_cell.angle_gamma   90.00
#
_symmetry.space_group_name_H-M   'P 1'
#
loop_
_entity.id
_entity.type
_entity.pdbx_description
1 polymer ?
#
loop_
_entity_poly.entity_id
_entity_poly.type
_entity_poly.pdbx_seq_one_letter_code
_entity_poly.pdbx_strand_id
1 'polypeptide(L)'
;MIDTNSFKGLLDKYGMDADSVIKNNSKVLIRGNYSDIEATINYLVNDLGFASRYIEKAPSILYFNVSAIRKNVEFLKRQGIIFSNVEKCLHVLSTIPWRLEETYNYVRDNYGDQFINRNVSILSVDIERIKEIEKLGLDKRLVLSAALTFLPVSEIKKIVEICRKNNVEIIGSVFRKSSVDIEKIISTCRQNNIEITGTVFMRSAEEIEDIISICKRYNVGITSSVFNKTAKDLEQIIKICRDNNVEPVGNMFQGNVLEVEEIISLCRANGMEVTGSIFRSNVDEIKEIIRICRENNIEITSTVFHKNPLELKRIISVCKKNDIEMTGMIFLRSADEVEQIVEICRKYNVRPVGNVFYRDNFEVEKIIEVCRANGVEITGSVFLKKADEVEKIIALCRDNNIKVSGTVFLRKADEIERIIGICRANNIEITSSVFYKKAEEVERIVEVCRVNHIKMSGGVFSKTAKQLQESVDFVRDNYGDDYLTNLIVIKSAKGLSRTLPYLDELGVLETVRKSASILTLTVEEIKERKKFIDSIGEAMVLENGRFNVVFGMSKNAYARRVAALSKNNSSYGGK
;
A
#
# COMPACT_ATOMS: atom_id res chain seq x y z
N MET A 1 -35.23 45.84 27.36
CA MET A 1 -33.90 45.98 26.73
C MET A 1 -32.89 46.03 27.86
N ILE A 2 -31.86 45.20 27.79
CA ILE A 2 -30.85 45.09 28.86
C ILE A 2 -29.73 46.08 28.58
N ASP A 3 -29.30 46.80 29.61
CA ASP A 3 -28.12 47.66 29.55
C ASP A 3 -26.84 46.83 29.27
N THR A 4 -26.05 47.29 28.31
CA THR A 4 -24.86 46.56 27.84
C THR A 4 -23.82 46.37 28.94
N ASN A 5 -23.60 47.36 29.81
CA ASN A 5 -22.61 47.25 30.89
C ASN A 5 -23.05 46.24 31.94
N SER A 6 -24.34 46.24 32.27
CA SER A 6 -24.94 45.27 33.19
C SER A 6 -24.87 43.84 32.63
N PHE A 7 -25.11 43.67 31.32
CA PHE A 7 -24.98 42.39 30.64
C PHE A 7 -23.52 41.88 30.61
N LYS A 8 -22.55 42.77 30.32
CA LYS A 8 -21.12 42.44 30.39
C LYS A 8 -20.73 41.95 31.78
N GLY A 9 -21.08 42.72 32.82
CA GLY A 9 -20.80 42.34 34.21
C GLY A 9 -21.47 41.03 34.64
N LEU A 10 -22.60 40.64 34.05
CA LEU A 10 -23.20 39.33 34.29
C LEU A 10 -22.35 38.21 33.68
N LEU A 11 -21.97 38.33 32.41
CA LEU A 11 -21.19 37.32 31.70
C LEU A 11 -19.79 37.12 32.29
N ASP A 12 -19.15 38.20 32.74
CA ASP A 12 -17.85 38.14 33.40
C ASP A 12 -17.85 37.24 34.66
N LYS A 13 -18.96 37.21 35.42
CA LYS A 13 -19.11 36.31 36.59
C LYS A 13 -18.96 34.83 36.24
N TYR A 14 -19.25 34.46 35.00
CA TYR A 14 -19.18 33.08 34.50
C TYR A 14 -17.98 32.86 33.56
N GLY A 15 -17.04 33.81 33.52
CA GLY A 15 -15.87 33.76 32.65
C GLY A 15 -16.22 33.72 31.16
N MET A 16 -17.29 34.42 30.76
CA MET A 16 -17.74 34.51 29.36
C MET A 16 -17.25 35.78 28.68
N ASP A 17 -16.84 35.68 27.42
CA ASP A 17 -16.54 36.86 26.58
C ASP A 17 -17.84 37.52 26.09
N ALA A 18 -18.23 38.60 26.77
CA ALA A 18 -19.44 39.34 26.46
C ALA A 18 -19.43 40.00 25.07
N ASP A 19 -18.28 40.46 24.59
CA ASP A 19 -18.17 41.10 23.27
C ASP A 19 -18.36 40.06 22.16
N SER A 20 -17.81 38.85 22.34
CA SER A 20 -18.07 37.70 21.48
C SER A 20 -19.56 37.34 21.43
N VAL A 21 -20.23 37.26 22.60
CA VAL A 21 -21.67 36.93 22.70
C VAL A 21 -22.54 37.95 21.97
N ILE A 22 -22.30 39.25 22.18
CA ILE A 22 -23.07 40.33 21.54
C ILE A 22 -22.84 40.33 20.03
N LYS A 23 -21.58 40.14 19.59
CA LYS A 23 -21.24 40.04 18.17
C LYS A 23 -21.95 38.86 17.49
N ASN A 24 -22.01 37.72 18.17
CA ASN A 24 -22.66 36.52 17.63
C ASN A 24 -24.18 36.65 17.57
N ASN A 25 -24.83 37.30 18.55
CA ASN A 25 -26.27 37.55 18.49
C ASN A 25 -26.72 38.73 19.38
N SER A 26 -26.74 39.93 18.82
CA SER A 26 -27.16 41.16 19.52
C SER A 26 -28.62 41.14 20.00
N LYS A 27 -29.46 40.21 19.49
CA LYS A 27 -30.85 40.05 19.93
C LYS A 27 -30.96 39.69 21.41
N VAL A 28 -29.91 39.15 22.03
CA VAL A 28 -29.90 38.85 23.48
C VAL A 28 -30.20 40.09 24.33
N LEU A 29 -29.71 41.26 23.93
CA LEU A 29 -29.94 42.53 24.65
C LEU A 29 -31.38 43.04 24.50
N ILE A 30 -32.04 42.66 23.40
CA ILE A 30 -33.38 43.14 23.05
C ILE A 30 -34.46 42.18 23.59
N ARG A 31 -34.25 40.88 23.38
CA ARG A 31 -35.23 39.81 23.69
C ARG A 31 -35.05 39.19 25.07
N GLY A 32 -33.86 39.30 25.65
CA GLY A 32 -33.57 38.72 26.95
C GLY A 32 -34.16 39.50 28.11
N ASN A 33 -34.44 38.77 29.18
CA ASN A 33 -34.66 39.32 30.52
C ASN A 33 -33.42 39.01 31.37
N TYR A 34 -32.91 40.00 32.11
CA TYR A 34 -31.67 39.86 32.87
C TYR A 34 -31.72 38.69 33.86
N SER A 35 -32.80 38.57 34.63
CA SER A 35 -32.97 37.51 35.62
C SER A 35 -33.10 36.13 34.98
N ASP A 36 -33.80 36.02 33.84
CA ASP A 36 -33.93 34.76 33.11
C ASP A 36 -32.61 34.33 32.46
N ILE A 37 -31.82 35.28 31.96
CA ILE A 37 -30.46 35.02 31.44
C ILE A 37 -29.58 34.50 32.57
N GLU A 38 -29.54 35.19 33.71
CA GLU A 38 -28.74 34.77 34.87
C GLU A 38 -29.16 33.37 35.35
N ALA A 39 -30.47 33.09 35.43
CA ALA A 39 -30.99 31.77 35.77
C ALA A 39 -30.59 30.70 34.75
N THR A 40 -30.60 31.03 33.46
CA THR A 40 -30.20 30.12 32.38
C THR A 40 -28.71 29.82 32.42
N ILE A 41 -27.86 30.84 32.61
CA ILE A 41 -26.41 30.65 32.69
C ILE A 41 -26.05 29.85 33.94
N ASN A 42 -26.64 30.19 35.10
CA ASN A 42 -26.47 29.41 36.32
C ASN A 42 -26.82 27.94 36.10
N TYR A 43 -27.96 27.66 35.47
CA TYR A 43 -28.36 26.28 35.20
C TYR A 43 -27.38 25.55 34.28
N LEU A 44 -27.00 26.17 33.17
CA LEU A 44 -26.12 25.51 32.18
C LEU A 44 -24.70 25.32 32.73
N VAL A 45 -24.12 26.35 33.37
CA VAL A 45 -22.73 26.33 33.84
C VAL A 45 -22.59 25.62 35.17
N ASN A 46 -23.38 25.99 36.18
CA ASN A 46 -23.20 25.47 37.53
C ASN A 46 -23.93 24.13 37.75
N ASP A 47 -25.19 24.01 37.33
CA ASP A 47 -25.96 22.78 37.56
C ASP A 47 -25.59 21.65 36.57
N LEU A 48 -25.28 21.99 35.31
CA LEU A 48 -24.95 21.01 34.27
C LEU A 48 -23.46 20.91 33.95
N GLY A 49 -22.63 21.84 34.43
CA GLY A 49 -21.19 21.83 34.19
C GLY A 49 -20.78 22.14 32.74
N PHE A 50 -21.63 22.83 31.97
CA PHE A 50 -21.31 23.17 30.58
C PHE A 50 -20.23 24.24 30.51
N ALA A 51 -19.30 24.10 29.57
CA ALA A 51 -18.26 25.08 29.35
C ALA A 51 -18.85 26.36 28.73
N SER A 52 -18.54 27.50 29.35
CA SER A 52 -18.99 28.84 28.95
C SER A 52 -18.83 29.13 27.45
N ARG A 53 -17.74 28.67 26.83
CA ARG A 53 -17.44 28.80 25.39
C ARG A 53 -18.55 28.29 24.45
N TYR A 54 -19.36 27.30 24.85
CA TYR A 54 -20.44 26.79 23.99
C TYR A 54 -21.66 27.71 24.01
N ILE A 55 -21.90 28.37 25.14
CA ILE A 55 -22.96 29.36 25.31
C ILE A 55 -22.60 30.63 24.52
N GLU A 56 -21.34 31.04 24.54
CA GLU A 56 -20.82 32.16 23.71
C GLU A 56 -21.05 31.96 22.21
N LYS A 57 -20.94 30.70 21.74
CA LYS A 57 -21.19 30.33 20.34
C LYS A 57 -22.67 30.21 19.98
N ALA A 58 -23.55 30.02 20.97
CA ALA A 58 -24.98 29.92 20.78
C ALA A 58 -25.77 30.83 21.73
N PRO A 59 -25.61 32.17 21.67
CA PRO A 59 -26.24 33.08 22.62
C PRO A 59 -27.77 33.06 22.61
N SER A 60 -28.38 32.45 21.58
CA SER A 60 -29.84 32.33 21.47
C SER A 60 -30.50 31.61 22.64
N ILE A 61 -29.77 30.70 23.29
CA ILE A 61 -30.28 29.96 24.45
C ILE A 61 -30.57 30.88 25.64
N LEU A 62 -29.85 32.02 25.75
CA LEU A 62 -29.91 32.92 26.90
C LEU A 62 -31.25 33.64 27.04
N TYR A 63 -31.98 33.84 25.94
CA TYR A 63 -33.32 34.42 25.97
C TYR A 63 -34.41 33.37 25.73
N PHE A 64 -34.10 32.10 25.92
CA PHE A 64 -35.09 31.03 25.92
C PHE A 64 -35.55 30.72 27.36
N ASN A 65 -36.77 30.21 27.51
CA ASN A 65 -37.35 29.97 28.81
C ASN A 65 -36.59 28.87 29.58
N VAL A 66 -35.98 29.22 30.73
CA VAL A 66 -35.18 28.28 31.55
C VAL A 66 -35.96 27.07 32.03
N SER A 67 -37.27 27.19 32.31
CA SER A 67 -38.10 26.06 32.69
C SER A 67 -38.28 25.07 31.53
N ALA A 68 -38.43 25.57 30.29
CA ALA A 68 -38.47 24.72 29.10
C ALA A 68 -37.13 24.02 28.86
N ILE A 69 -36.01 24.72 29.06
CA ILE A 69 -34.66 24.13 29.01
C ILE A 69 -34.53 23.00 30.02
N ARG A 70 -34.94 23.21 31.29
CA ARG A 70 -34.90 22.19 32.34
C ARG A 70 -35.70 20.94 31.96
N LYS A 71 -36.92 21.11 31.43
CA LYS A 71 -37.75 19.99 30.94
C LYS A 71 -37.06 19.20 29.84
N ASN A 72 -36.46 19.87 28.87
CA ASN A 72 -35.70 19.22 27.79
C ASN A 72 -34.51 18.43 28.35
N VAL A 73 -33.76 19.00 29.28
CA VAL A 73 -32.63 18.33 29.92
C VAL A 73 -33.09 17.09 30.69
N GLU A 74 -34.14 17.19 31.49
CA GLU A 74 -34.70 16.06 32.24
C GLU A 74 -35.19 14.95 31.31
N PHE A 75 -35.83 15.30 30.19
CA PHE A 75 -36.23 14.34 29.18
C PHE A 75 -35.02 13.63 28.57
N LEU A 76 -34.03 14.38 28.06
CA LEU A 76 -32.84 13.82 27.42
C LEU A 76 -32.02 12.94 28.38
N LYS A 77 -31.92 13.30 29.67
CA LYS A 77 -31.26 12.48 30.69
C LYS A 77 -31.97 11.15 30.89
N ARG A 78 -33.32 11.15 30.95
CA ARG A 78 -34.13 9.92 31.08
C ARG A 78 -33.96 8.97 29.89
N GLN A 79 -33.78 9.53 28.70
CA GLN A 79 -33.55 8.73 27.48
C GLN A 79 -32.09 8.26 27.30
N GLY A 80 -31.20 8.57 28.26
CA GLY A 80 -29.80 8.14 28.20
C GLY A 80 -28.97 8.83 27.10
N ILE A 81 -29.36 10.03 26.66
CA ILE A 81 -28.60 10.78 25.64
C ILE A 81 -27.26 11.25 26.21
N ILE A 82 -26.20 11.16 25.40
CA ILE A 82 -24.86 11.59 25.78
C ILE A 82 -24.80 13.13 25.83
N PHE A 83 -24.69 13.69 27.04
CA PHE A 83 -24.76 15.13 27.27
C PHE A 83 -23.60 15.95 26.69
N SER A 84 -22.43 15.34 26.48
CA SER A 84 -21.32 16.02 25.79
C SER A 84 -21.63 16.36 24.33
N ASN A 85 -22.57 15.66 23.70
CA ASN A 85 -23.09 16.00 22.37
C ASN A 85 -24.15 17.11 22.45
N VAL A 86 -25.01 17.08 23.48
CA VAL A 86 -26.03 18.11 23.73
C VAL A 86 -25.39 19.46 24.04
N GLU A 87 -24.31 19.47 24.84
CA GLU A 87 -23.52 20.67 25.16
C GLU A 87 -23.01 21.38 23.90
N LYS A 88 -22.60 20.62 22.87
CA LYS A 88 -22.14 21.15 21.58
C LYS A 88 -23.29 21.63 20.69
N CYS A 89 -24.53 21.26 20.99
CA CYS A 89 -25.73 21.50 20.19
C CYS A 89 -26.83 22.17 21.02
N LEU A 90 -26.52 23.29 21.70
CA LEU A 90 -27.44 23.97 22.62
C LEU A 90 -28.82 24.35 22.02
N HIS A 91 -28.90 24.51 20.70
CA HIS A 91 -30.17 24.74 20.01
C HIS A 91 -31.20 23.62 20.24
N VAL A 92 -30.77 22.39 20.50
CA VAL A 92 -31.66 21.28 20.89
C VAL A 92 -32.43 21.63 22.17
N LEU A 93 -31.73 22.18 23.17
CA LEU A 93 -32.35 22.59 24.44
C LEU A 93 -33.29 23.80 24.31
N SER A 94 -33.13 24.58 23.24
CA SER A 94 -34.04 25.68 22.88
C SER A 94 -35.27 25.22 22.09
N THR A 95 -35.50 23.91 21.93
CA THR A 95 -36.69 23.38 21.27
C THR A 95 -37.88 23.40 22.24
N ILE A 96 -39.10 23.55 21.73
CA ILE A 96 -40.31 23.44 22.56
C ILE A 96 -40.40 22.01 23.13
N PRO A 97 -40.61 21.79 24.43
CA PRO A 97 -40.45 20.47 25.04
C PRO A 97 -41.27 19.34 24.41
N TRP A 98 -42.54 19.59 24.13
CA TRP A 98 -43.40 18.57 23.50
C TRP A 98 -42.95 18.24 22.07
N ARG A 99 -42.38 19.19 21.33
CA ARG A 99 -41.83 18.95 19.97
C ARG A 99 -40.55 18.14 20.03
N LEU A 100 -39.68 18.42 21.00
CA LEU A 100 -38.45 17.65 21.19
C LEU A 100 -38.78 16.19 21.51
N GLU A 101 -39.73 15.97 22.41
CA GLU A 101 -40.22 14.63 22.77
C GLU A 101 -40.88 13.93 21.57
N GLU A 102 -41.72 14.65 20.82
CA GLU A 102 -42.36 14.13 19.61
C GLU A 102 -41.33 13.72 18.54
N THR A 103 -40.37 14.59 18.22
CA THR A 103 -39.29 14.28 17.27
C THR A 103 -38.41 13.14 17.76
N TYR A 104 -38.09 13.10 19.07
CA TYR A 104 -37.33 12.00 19.66
C TYR A 104 -38.04 10.65 19.45
N ASN A 105 -39.32 10.57 19.82
CA ASN A 105 -40.11 9.35 19.67
C ASN A 105 -40.21 8.96 18.19
N TYR A 106 -40.51 9.92 17.30
CA TYR A 106 -40.60 9.66 15.86
C TYR A 106 -39.30 9.09 15.28
N VAL A 107 -38.16 9.73 15.56
CA VAL A 107 -36.86 9.30 15.03
C VAL A 107 -36.45 7.96 15.64
N ARG A 108 -36.66 7.74 16.95
CA ARG A 108 -36.38 6.46 17.60
C ARG A 108 -37.18 5.34 16.95
N ASP A 109 -38.49 5.51 16.81
CA ASP A 109 -39.39 4.44 16.40
C ASP A 109 -39.24 4.12 14.90
N ASN A 110 -38.90 5.10 14.05
CA ASN A 110 -38.79 4.91 12.60
C ASN A 110 -37.35 4.73 12.09
N TYR A 111 -36.33 5.25 12.80
CA TYR A 111 -34.93 5.23 12.38
C TYR A 111 -34.03 4.43 13.34
N GLY A 112 -34.30 4.50 14.64
CA GLY A 112 -33.52 3.86 15.71
C GLY A 112 -32.58 4.82 16.44
N ASP A 113 -32.28 4.51 17.70
CA ASP A 113 -31.49 5.37 18.62
C ASP A 113 -30.12 5.75 18.09
N GLN A 114 -29.50 4.87 17.31
CA GLN A 114 -28.20 5.10 16.67
C GLN A 114 -28.16 6.38 15.81
N PHE A 115 -29.28 6.78 15.20
CA PHE A 115 -29.36 8.00 14.40
C PHE A 115 -29.44 9.26 15.26
N ILE A 116 -30.14 9.20 16.39
CA ILE A 116 -30.22 10.29 17.37
C ILE A 116 -28.84 10.53 17.99
N ASN A 117 -28.17 9.45 18.42
CA ASN A 117 -26.83 9.53 19.02
C ASN A 117 -25.77 10.02 18.04
N ARG A 118 -25.94 9.73 16.73
CA ARG A 118 -25.05 10.21 15.68
C ARG A 118 -25.17 11.72 15.46
N ASN A 119 -26.37 12.29 15.55
CA ASN A 119 -26.58 13.73 15.44
C ASN A 119 -27.79 14.20 16.24
N VAL A 120 -27.55 14.62 17.48
CA VAL A 120 -28.59 15.08 18.41
C VAL A 120 -29.33 16.32 17.91
N SER A 121 -28.75 17.08 16.97
CA SER A 121 -29.40 18.25 16.35
C SER A 121 -30.70 17.89 15.62
N ILE A 122 -30.90 16.61 15.25
CA ILE A 122 -32.16 16.19 14.62
C ILE A 122 -33.36 16.42 15.52
N LEU A 123 -33.17 16.40 16.85
CA LEU A 123 -34.23 16.57 17.83
C LEU A 123 -34.84 17.98 17.85
N SER A 124 -34.17 18.98 17.24
CA SER A 124 -34.75 20.32 17.05
C SER A 124 -35.54 20.47 15.75
N VAL A 125 -35.58 19.42 14.90
CA VAL A 125 -36.25 19.47 13.61
C VAL A 125 -37.71 19.09 13.76
N ASP A 126 -38.58 19.81 13.06
CA ASP A 126 -40.02 19.53 13.00
C ASP A 126 -40.28 18.17 12.31
N ILE A 127 -41.12 17.33 12.91
CA ILE A 127 -41.47 16.02 12.36
C ILE A 127 -42.09 16.10 10.97
N GLU A 128 -42.86 17.15 10.67
CA GLU A 128 -43.52 17.28 9.38
C GLU A 128 -42.49 17.53 8.27
N ARG A 129 -41.42 18.28 8.58
CA ARG A 129 -40.29 18.44 7.65
C ARG A 129 -39.61 17.11 7.36
N ILE A 130 -39.42 16.26 8.38
CA ILE A 130 -38.82 14.93 8.19
C ILE A 130 -39.73 14.09 7.29
N LYS A 131 -41.02 14.01 7.61
CA LYS A 131 -42.03 13.26 6.84
C LYS A 131 -42.15 13.73 5.40
N GLU A 132 -42.07 15.02 5.13
CA GLU A 132 -42.10 15.52 3.75
C GLU A 132 -40.86 15.10 2.94
N ILE A 133 -39.69 15.09 3.57
CA ILE A 133 -38.44 14.65 2.91
C ILE A 133 -38.45 13.13 2.71
N GLU A 134 -39.03 12.35 3.62
CA GLU A 134 -39.21 10.89 3.46
C GLU A 134 -39.96 10.54 2.17
N LYS A 135 -40.97 11.33 1.81
CA LYS A 135 -41.75 11.16 0.55
C LYS A 135 -40.89 11.27 -0.70
N LEU A 136 -39.68 11.82 -0.61
CA LEU A 136 -38.75 11.88 -1.73
C LEU A 136 -38.09 10.52 -2.03
N GLY A 137 -38.24 9.50 -1.16
CA GLY A 137 -37.67 8.16 -1.38
C GLY A 137 -36.16 8.11 -1.27
N LEU A 138 -35.59 8.85 -0.31
CA LEU A 138 -34.17 8.82 0.04
C LEU A 138 -33.91 7.76 1.11
N ASP A 139 -32.66 7.30 1.25
CA ASP A 139 -32.31 6.46 2.40
C ASP A 139 -32.40 7.24 3.72
N LYS A 140 -32.54 6.51 4.82
CA LYS A 140 -32.72 7.07 6.16
C LYS A 140 -31.64 8.08 6.55
N ARG A 141 -30.37 7.87 6.17
CA ARG A 141 -29.28 8.81 6.51
C ARG A 141 -29.42 10.11 5.72
N LEU A 142 -29.78 10.02 4.44
CA LEU A 142 -29.96 11.20 3.60
C LEU A 142 -31.19 12.00 3.97
N VAL A 143 -32.29 11.36 4.37
CA VAL A 143 -33.48 12.07 4.88
C VAL A 143 -33.09 12.96 6.06
N LEU A 144 -32.45 12.40 7.08
CA LEU A 144 -32.05 13.17 8.25
C LEU A 144 -30.97 14.22 7.91
N SER A 145 -30.03 13.90 7.01
CA SER A 145 -29.03 14.86 6.54
C SER A 145 -29.66 16.06 5.83
N ALA A 146 -30.68 15.83 5.00
CA ALA A 146 -31.40 16.89 4.29
C ALA A 146 -32.28 17.71 5.24
N ALA A 147 -32.94 17.03 6.19
CA ALA A 147 -33.81 17.66 7.20
C ALA A 147 -33.05 18.66 8.08
N LEU A 148 -31.78 18.39 8.37
CA LEU A 148 -30.88 19.26 9.14
C LEU A 148 -30.39 20.51 8.38
N THR A 149 -30.62 20.59 7.08
CA THR A 149 -30.22 21.77 6.29
C THR A 149 -31.19 22.93 6.49
N PHE A 150 -30.73 24.15 6.23
CA PHE A 150 -31.59 25.34 6.19
C PHE A 150 -32.38 25.48 4.88
N LEU A 151 -32.27 24.53 3.96
CA LEU A 151 -32.96 24.59 2.67
C LEU A 151 -34.47 24.32 2.85
N PRO A 152 -35.36 25.08 2.21
CA PRO A 152 -36.78 24.74 2.16
C PRO A 152 -37.00 23.33 1.58
N VAL A 153 -38.05 22.63 2.01
CA VAL A 153 -38.35 21.28 1.49
C VAL A 153 -38.57 21.31 -0.03
N SER A 154 -39.16 22.38 -0.56
CA SER A 154 -39.32 22.60 -2.00
C SER A 154 -37.98 22.66 -2.75
N GLU A 155 -36.94 23.24 -2.13
CA GLU A 155 -35.60 23.31 -2.69
C GLU A 155 -34.90 21.95 -2.65
N ILE A 156 -35.02 21.23 -1.53
CA ILE A 156 -34.53 19.85 -1.39
C ILE A 156 -35.14 18.95 -2.46
N LYS A 157 -36.45 19.06 -2.69
CA LYS A 157 -37.16 18.33 -3.74
C LYS A 157 -36.58 18.61 -5.13
N LYS A 158 -36.37 19.88 -5.48
CA LYS A 158 -35.73 20.27 -6.75
C LYS A 158 -34.33 19.67 -6.90
N ILE A 159 -33.50 19.73 -5.86
CA ILE A 159 -32.15 19.14 -5.87
C ILE A 159 -32.23 17.64 -6.16
N VAL A 160 -33.12 16.91 -5.50
CA VAL A 160 -33.33 15.46 -5.73
C VAL A 160 -33.76 15.18 -7.17
N GLU A 161 -34.69 15.97 -7.71
CA GLU A 161 -35.16 15.84 -9.10
C GLU A 161 -34.03 16.10 -10.10
N ILE A 162 -33.21 17.14 -9.89
CA ILE A 162 -32.06 17.46 -10.73
C ILE A 162 -31.03 16.33 -10.69
N CYS A 163 -30.67 15.83 -9.52
CA CYS A 163 -29.73 14.72 -9.39
C CYS A 163 -30.22 13.47 -10.13
N ARG A 164 -31.49 13.09 -9.95
CA ARG A 164 -32.11 11.94 -10.63
C ARG A 164 -32.11 12.11 -12.15
N LYS A 165 -32.57 13.27 -12.64
CA LYS A 165 -32.59 13.58 -14.08
C LYS A 165 -31.20 13.50 -14.72
N ASN A 166 -30.17 13.79 -13.94
CA ASN A 166 -28.79 13.83 -14.39
C ASN A 166 -27.99 12.55 -14.09
N ASN A 167 -28.63 11.49 -13.58
CA ASN A 167 -27.98 10.24 -13.14
C ASN A 167 -26.82 10.49 -12.15
N VAL A 168 -27.00 11.45 -11.25
CA VAL A 168 -26.05 11.78 -10.18
C VAL A 168 -26.48 11.08 -8.89
N GLU A 169 -25.53 10.41 -8.24
CA GLU A 169 -25.76 9.83 -6.92
C GLU A 169 -26.12 10.91 -5.90
N ILE A 170 -27.25 10.75 -5.23
CA ILE A 170 -27.68 11.68 -4.19
C ILE A 170 -26.91 11.32 -2.93
N ILE A 171 -26.06 12.24 -2.48
CA ILE A 171 -25.34 12.10 -1.21
C ILE A 171 -25.44 13.37 -0.38
N GLY A 172 -25.08 13.32 0.91
CA GLY A 172 -25.30 14.44 1.82
C GLY A 172 -24.66 15.79 1.41
N SER A 173 -23.60 15.79 0.60
CA SER A 173 -22.96 17.04 0.14
C SER A 173 -23.83 17.83 -0.85
N VAL A 174 -24.74 17.20 -1.59
CA VAL A 174 -25.62 17.90 -2.55
C VAL A 174 -26.56 18.88 -1.84
N PHE A 175 -26.99 18.54 -0.63
CA PHE A 175 -27.89 19.40 0.17
C PHE A 175 -27.16 20.59 0.83
N ARG A 176 -25.86 20.77 0.57
CA ARG A 176 -25.11 21.96 1.00
C ARG A 176 -25.15 23.09 -0.04
N LYS A 177 -25.81 22.88 -1.17
CA LYS A 177 -25.85 23.78 -2.32
C LYS A 177 -27.31 24.04 -2.73
N SER A 178 -27.54 25.16 -3.43
CA SER A 178 -28.84 25.43 -4.05
C SER A 178 -29.03 24.56 -5.30
N SER A 179 -30.27 24.38 -5.75
CA SER A 179 -30.57 23.65 -6.98
C SER A 179 -29.87 24.26 -8.20
N VAL A 180 -29.74 25.60 -8.22
CA VAL A 180 -29.05 26.35 -9.28
C VAL A 180 -27.56 26.04 -9.28
N ASP A 181 -26.93 26.01 -8.11
CA ASP A 181 -25.50 25.67 -8.01
C ASP A 181 -25.24 24.22 -8.40
N ILE A 182 -26.13 23.29 -8.02
CA ILE A 182 -26.04 21.88 -8.42
C ILE A 182 -26.06 21.74 -9.96
N GLU A 183 -26.99 22.42 -10.65
CA GLU A 183 -27.05 22.39 -12.12
C GLU A 183 -25.78 22.94 -12.77
N LYS A 184 -25.25 24.05 -12.25
CA LYS A 184 -23.99 24.63 -12.72
C LYS A 184 -22.82 23.68 -12.53
N ILE A 185 -22.66 23.11 -11.33
CA ILE A 185 -21.60 22.14 -11.02
C ILE A 185 -21.68 20.92 -11.95
N ILE A 186 -22.87 20.34 -12.15
CA ILE A 186 -23.08 19.21 -13.06
C ILE A 186 -22.65 19.57 -14.48
N SER A 187 -23.03 20.76 -14.95
CA SER A 187 -22.71 21.23 -16.29
C SER A 187 -21.20 21.42 -16.48
N THR A 188 -20.53 22.10 -15.54
CA THR A 188 -19.08 22.32 -15.54
C THR A 188 -18.31 21.00 -15.51
N CYS A 189 -18.71 20.04 -14.67
CA CYS A 189 -18.08 18.72 -14.62
C CYS A 189 -18.22 17.98 -15.96
N ARG A 190 -19.41 17.96 -16.57
CA ARG A 190 -19.64 17.30 -17.86
C ARG A 190 -18.84 17.94 -18.99
N GLN A 191 -18.82 19.26 -19.07
CA GLN A 191 -18.04 19.98 -20.08
C GLN A 191 -16.54 19.66 -20.02
N ASN A 192 -16.04 19.32 -18.83
CA ASN A 192 -14.65 18.97 -18.59
C ASN A 192 -14.39 17.45 -18.48
N ASN A 193 -15.38 16.60 -18.80
CA ASN A 193 -15.29 15.14 -18.65
C ASN A 193 -14.87 14.68 -17.25
N ILE A 194 -15.36 15.36 -16.21
CA ILE A 194 -15.09 15.04 -14.80
C ILE A 194 -16.22 14.17 -14.25
N GLU A 195 -15.84 13.10 -13.56
CA GLU A 195 -16.77 12.25 -12.82
C GLU A 195 -17.44 13.04 -11.68
N ILE A 196 -18.77 13.02 -11.66
CA ILE A 196 -19.56 13.75 -10.67
C ILE A 196 -19.62 12.92 -9.39
N THR A 197 -18.69 13.19 -8.48
CA THR A 197 -18.62 12.56 -7.15
C THR A 197 -19.00 13.54 -6.05
N GLY A 198 -19.11 13.05 -4.82
CA GLY A 198 -19.47 13.89 -3.68
C GLY A 198 -18.61 15.12 -3.43
N THR A 199 -17.33 15.06 -3.80
CA THR A 199 -16.33 16.09 -3.51
C THR A 199 -16.51 17.32 -4.39
N VAL A 200 -17.05 17.19 -5.61
CA VAL A 200 -17.30 18.36 -6.47
C VAL A 200 -18.36 19.29 -5.86
N PHE A 201 -19.35 18.73 -5.15
CA PHE A 201 -20.38 19.52 -4.46
C PHE A 201 -19.87 20.26 -3.22
N MET A 202 -18.61 20.07 -2.83
CA MET A 202 -17.95 20.86 -1.80
C MET A 202 -17.40 22.18 -2.35
N ARG A 203 -17.50 22.42 -3.65
CA ARG A 203 -16.96 23.59 -4.36
C ARG A 203 -18.04 24.33 -5.14
N SER A 204 -17.76 25.56 -5.56
CA SER A 204 -18.54 26.23 -6.60
C SER A 204 -18.12 25.76 -8.00
N ALA A 205 -18.91 26.08 -9.02
CA ALA A 205 -18.55 25.78 -10.41
C ALA A 205 -17.27 26.51 -10.82
N GLU A 206 -17.10 27.77 -10.39
CA GLU A 206 -15.90 28.58 -10.65
C GLU A 206 -14.66 27.97 -9.99
N GLU A 207 -14.76 27.55 -8.72
CA GLU A 207 -13.65 26.89 -8.02
C GLU A 207 -13.25 25.56 -8.69
N ILE A 208 -14.21 24.80 -9.24
CA ILE A 208 -13.94 23.57 -9.99
C ILE A 208 -13.13 23.89 -11.25
N GLU A 209 -13.49 24.94 -11.99
CA GLU A 209 -12.74 25.38 -13.19
C GLU A 209 -11.31 25.81 -12.86
N ASP A 210 -11.13 26.54 -11.77
CA ASP A 210 -9.80 26.94 -11.28
C ASP A 210 -8.94 25.71 -10.93
N ILE A 211 -9.52 24.75 -10.20
CA ILE A 211 -8.86 23.49 -9.84
C ILE A 211 -8.47 22.69 -11.10
N ILE A 212 -9.38 22.55 -12.07
CA ILE A 212 -9.11 21.87 -13.34
C ILE A 212 -7.97 22.56 -14.10
N SER A 213 -7.99 23.89 -14.14
CA SER A 213 -6.98 24.71 -14.81
C SER A 213 -5.60 24.53 -14.18
N ILE A 214 -5.52 24.47 -12.84
CA ILE A 214 -4.28 24.17 -12.11
C ILE A 214 -3.81 22.76 -12.42
N CYS A 215 -4.67 21.74 -12.34
CA CYS A 215 -4.31 20.36 -12.66
C CYS A 215 -3.75 20.23 -14.08
N LYS A 216 -4.40 20.86 -15.08
CA LYS A 216 -3.92 20.89 -16.47
C LYS A 216 -2.56 21.60 -16.60
N ARG A 217 -2.40 22.78 -15.97
CA ARG A 217 -1.15 23.55 -15.97
C ARG A 217 0.02 22.76 -15.42
N TYR A 218 -0.23 21.99 -14.35
CA TYR A 218 0.78 21.19 -13.67
C TYR A 218 0.78 19.71 -14.10
N ASN A 219 0.08 19.34 -15.17
CA ASN A 219 -0.03 17.96 -15.64
C ASN A 219 -0.31 16.93 -14.51
N VAL A 220 -1.23 17.28 -13.60
CA VAL A 220 -1.66 16.43 -12.48
C VAL A 220 -3.00 15.78 -12.85
N GLY A 221 -3.13 14.47 -12.57
CA GLY A 221 -4.37 13.74 -12.80
C GLY A 221 -5.54 14.30 -11.98
N ILE A 222 -6.66 14.60 -12.65
CA ILE A 222 -7.87 15.12 -12.01
C ILE A 222 -8.63 13.95 -11.39
N THR A 223 -8.37 13.69 -10.11
CA THR A 223 -9.08 12.69 -9.31
C THR A 223 -10.08 13.35 -8.38
N SER A 224 -11.04 12.62 -7.83
CA SER A 224 -12.03 13.20 -6.91
C SER A 224 -11.42 13.91 -5.69
N SER A 225 -10.21 13.52 -5.26
CA SER A 225 -9.55 14.10 -4.10
C SER A 225 -9.01 15.52 -4.33
N VAL A 226 -8.76 15.95 -5.56
CA VAL A 226 -8.30 17.34 -5.81
C VAL A 226 -9.36 18.35 -5.39
N PHE A 227 -10.64 17.99 -5.51
CA PHE A 227 -11.78 18.82 -5.09
C PHE A 227 -11.98 18.87 -3.57
N ASN A 228 -11.22 18.08 -2.79
CA ASN A 228 -11.13 18.27 -1.34
C ASN A 228 -10.31 19.50 -0.96
N LYS A 229 -9.64 20.16 -1.91
CA LYS A 229 -8.80 21.34 -1.69
C LYS A 229 -9.35 22.57 -2.37
N THR A 230 -8.97 23.74 -1.85
CA THR A 230 -9.16 25.00 -2.57
C THR A 230 -8.15 25.06 -3.71
N ALA A 231 -8.39 25.88 -4.73
CA ALA A 231 -7.42 26.10 -5.80
C ALA A 231 -6.04 26.49 -5.26
N LYS A 232 -6.02 27.37 -4.25
CA LYS A 232 -4.80 27.82 -3.56
C LYS A 232 -4.05 26.67 -2.87
N ASP A 233 -4.75 25.90 -2.04
CA ASP A 233 -4.11 24.80 -1.29
C ASP A 233 -3.62 23.69 -2.22
N LEU A 234 -4.39 23.40 -3.28
CA LEU A 234 -4.02 22.45 -4.31
C LEU A 234 -2.71 22.87 -5.00
N GLU A 235 -2.63 24.11 -5.46
CA GLU A 235 -1.42 24.64 -6.11
C GLU A 235 -0.23 24.62 -5.16
N GLN A 236 -0.43 24.96 -3.89
CA GLN A 236 0.63 24.93 -2.89
C GLN A 236 1.14 23.51 -2.63
N ILE A 237 0.26 22.51 -2.49
CA ILE A 237 0.64 21.10 -2.37
C ILE A 237 1.46 20.66 -3.59
N ILE A 238 1.00 20.99 -4.81
CA ILE A 238 1.70 20.63 -6.05
C ILE A 238 3.12 21.22 -6.09
N LYS A 239 3.27 22.50 -5.71
CA LYS A 239 4.58 23.16 -5.63
C LYS A 239 5.50 22.46 -4.63
N ILE A 240 5.02 22.21 -3.42
CA ILE A 240 5.78 21.48 -2.38
C ILE A 240 6.22 20.12 -2.92
N CYS A 241 5.33 19.34 -3.53
CA CYS A 241 5.71 18.04 -4.10
C CYS A 241 6.82 18.17 -5.14
N ARG A 242 6.69 19.09 -6.10
CA ARG A 242 7.66 19.30 -7.18
C ARG A 242 9.01 19.82 -6.69
N ASP A 243 9.01 20.79 -5.78
CA ASP A 243 10.22 21.31 -5.13
C ASP A 243 10.97 20.19 -4.39
N ASN A 244 10.24 19.15 -4.02
CA ASN A 244 10.76 17.98 -3.35
C ASN A 244 11.04 16.76 -4.24
N ASN A 245 10.94 16.90 -5.57
CA ASN A 245 11.05 15.82 -6.57
C ASN A 245 10.06 14.66 -6.34
N VAL A 246 8.86 14.97 -5.87
CA VAL A 246 7.77 14.03 -5.62
C VAL A 246 6.65 14.28 -6.62
N GLU A 247 6.12 13.22 -7.22
CA GLU A 247 4.95 13.31 -8.08
C GLU A 247 3.67 13.55 -7.24
N PRO A 248 2.89 14.61 -7.52
CA PRO A 248 1.63 14.84 -6.82
C PRO A 248 0.59 13.76 -7.14
N VAL A 249 0.15 13.00 -6.14
CA VAL A 249 -0.84 11.91 -6.29
C VAL A 249 -2.06 12.11 -5.41
N GLY A 250 -3.17 11.45 -5.77
CA GLY A 250 -4.49 11.66 -5.17
C GLY A 250 -4.55 11.64 -3.63
N ASN A 251 -3.80 10.75 -2.97
CA ASN A 251 -3.82 10.66 -1.50
C ASN A 251 -3.22 11.91 -0.81
N MET A 252 -2.30 12.63 -1.47
CA MET A 252 -1.72 13.87 -0.92
C MET A 252 -2.76 14.98 -0.78
N PHE A 253 -3.79 14.98 -1.64
CA PHE A 253 -4.87 15.98 -1.58
C PHE A 253 -5.92 15.68 -0.50
N GLN A 254 -5.77 14.58 0.25
CA GLN A 254 -6.59 14.30 1.42
C GLN A 254 -6.10 15.09 2.64
N GLY A 255 -4.79 15.08 2.92
CA GLY A 255 -4.15 15.85 4.00
C GLY A 255 -4.06 17.35 3.72
N ASN A 256 -3.80 18.17 4.73
CA ASN A 256 -3.61 19.62 4.54
C ASN A 256 -2.18 19.96 4.08
N VAL A 257 -1.93 21.22 3.69
CA VAL A 257 -0.62 21.66 3.17
C VAL A 257 0.53 21.36 4.15
N LEU A 258 0.35 21.70 5.44
CA LEU A 258 1.38 21.53 6.48
C LEU A 258 1.66 20.05 6.73
N GLU A 259 0.61 19.24 6.77
CA GLU A 259 0.71 17.79 6.96
C GLU A 259 1.47 17.14 5.80
N VAL A 260 1.19 17.54 4.55
CA VAL A 260 1.93 17.01 3.39
C VAL A 260 3.42 17.35 3.48
N GLU A 261 3.76 18.58 3.84
CA GLU A 261 5.14 19.02 4.03
C GLU A 261 5.85 18.28 5.16
N GLU A 262 5.17 18.07 6.29
CA GLU A 262 5.72 17.32 7.43
C GLU A 262 5.97 15.85 7.06
N ILE A 263 5.05 15.20 6.34
CA ILE A 263 5.21 13.82 5.87
C ILE A 263 6.41 13.69 4.92
N ILE A 264 6.58 14.61 3.96
CA ILE A 264 7.73 14.61 3.04
C ILE A 264 9.04 14.76 3.80
N SER A 265 9.08 15.70 4.76
CA SER A 265 10.24 15.95 5.60
C SER A 265 10.60 14.73 6.44
N LEU A 266 9.58 14.07 7.01
CA LEU A 266 9.74 12.83 7.77
C LEU A 266 10.29 11.70 6.90
N CYS A 267 9.81 11.54 5.66
CA CYS A 267 10.35 10.52 4.75
C CYS A 267 11.85 10.71 4.51
N ARG A 268 12.26 11.94 4.21
CA ARG A 268 13.67 12.28 3.96
C ARG A 268 14.56 12.06 5.16
N ALA A 269 14.11 12.49 6.34
CA ALA A 269 14.85 12.29 7.59
C ALA A 269 15.10 10.80 7.88
N ASN A 270 14.27 9.91 7.33
CA ASN A 270 14.37 8.47 7.51
C ASN A 270 14.88 7.73 6.24
N GLY A 271 15.34 8.46 5.21
CA GLY A 271 15.86 7.87 3.96
C GLY A 271 14.81 7.09 3.15
N MET A 272 13.52 7.43 3.31
CA MET A 272 12.40 6.74 2.67
C MET A 272 11.99 7.44 1.38
N GLU A 273 11.55 6.65 0.40
CA GLU A 273 10.88 7.17 -0.79
C GLU A 273 9.48 7.68 -0.43
N VAL A 274 9.15 8.89 -0.89
CA VAL A 274 7.83 9.48 -0.71
C VAL A 274 6.87 8.82 -1.70
N THR A 275 5.99 7.97 -1.21
CA THR A 275 4.98 7.26 -2.02
C THR A 275 3.57 7.66 -1.63
N GLY A 276 2.60 7.50 -2.52
CA GLY A 276 1.21 7.86 -2.23
C GLY A 276 0.58 7.08 -1.06
N SER A 277 1.09 5.89 -0.72
CA SER A 277 0.53 5.09 0.39
C SER A 277 0.75 5.72 1.76
N ILE A 278 1.84 6.47 1.94
CA ILE A 278 2.17 7.07 3.23
C ILE A 278 1.16 8.16 3.65
N PHE A 279 0.59 8.88 2.68
CA PHE A 279 -0.41 9.94 2.91
C PHE A 279 -1.81 9.41 3.28
N ARG A 280 -1.96 8.09 3.44
CA ARG A 280 -3.19 7.49 3.99
C ARG A 280 -3.23 7.56 5.52
N SER A 281 -2.07 7.79 6.14
CA SER A 281 -1.89 7.84 7.59
C SER A 281 -1.47 9.24 7.99
N ASN A 282 -1.80 9.62 9.22
CA ASN A 282 -1.33 10.88 9.78
C ASN A 282 0.15 10.75 10.24
N VAL A 283 0.77 11.89 10.55
CA VAL A 283 2.17 11.94 10.94
C VAL A 283 2.51 11.08 12.16
N ASP A 284 1.65 11.05 13.18
CA ASP A 284 1.89 10.28 14.41
C ASP A 284 1.83 8.78 14.16
N GLU A 285 0.88 8.33 13.33
CA GLU A 285 0.80 6.95 12.87
C GLU A 285 2.03 6.55 12.05
N ILE A 286 2.52 7.43 11.17
CA ILE A 286 3.73 7.17 10.37
C ILE A 286 4.95 7.02 11.29
N LYS A 287 5.11 7.92 12.27
CA LYS A 287 6.19 7.84 13.29
C LYS A 287 6.12 6.52 14.06
N GLU A 288 4.92 6.10 14.46
CA GLU A 288 4.72 4.83 15.15
C GLU A 288 5.04 3.61 14.28
N ILE A 289 4.62 3.61 13.00
CA ILE A 289 4.94 2.55 12.04
C ILE A 289 6.46 2.42 11.86
N ILE A 290 7.17 3.54 11.68
CA ILE A 290 8.64 3.57 11.57
C ILE A 290 9.29 2.97 12.82
N ARG A 291 8.80 3.34 14.02
CA ARG A 291 9.29 2.79 15.29
C ARG A 291 9.11 1.28 15.35
N ILE A 292 7.90 0.79 15.06
CA ILE A 292 7.59 -0.65 15.06
C ILE A 292 8.50 -1.40 14.07
N CYS A 293 8.69 -0.89 12.85
CA CYS A 293 9.56 -1.53 11.87
C CYS A 293 11.00 -1.63 12.37
N ARG A 294 11.54 -0.55 12.96
CA ARG A 294 12.91 -0.54 13.53
C ARG A 294 13.08 -1.53 14.67
N GLU A 295 12.16 -1.55 15.62
CA GLU A 295 12.18 -2.47 16.77
C GLU A 295 12.14 -3.95 16.34
N ASN A 296 11.60 -4.22 15.15
CA ASN A 296 11.44 -5.58 14.63
C ASN A 296 12.40 -5.91 13.47
N ASN A 297 13.38 -5.04 13.17
CA ASN A 297 14.32 -5.18 12.06
C ASN A 297 13.63 -5.42 10.69
N ILE A 298 12.53 -4.70 10.44
CA ILE A 298 11.76 -4.76 9.20
C ILE A 298 12.21 -3.63 8.29
N GLU A 299 12.45 -3.95 7.03
CA GLU A 299 12.72 -2.95 6.00
C GLU A 299 11.49 -2.05 5.78
N ILE A 300 11.69 -0.73 5.90
CA ILE A 300 10.60 0.24 5.77
C ILE A 300 10.32 0.46 4.28
N THR A 301 9.40 -0.33 3.75
CA THR A 301 8.91 -0.27 2.37
C THR A 301 7.55 0.42 2.31
N SER A 302 7.13 0.93 1.15
CA SER A 302 5.84 1.62 1.00
C SER A 302 4.62 0.77 1.44
N THR A 303 4.75 -0.55 1.41
CA THR A 303 3.70 -1.51 1.80
C THR A 303 3.37 -1.50 3.29
N VAL A 304 4.32 -1.15 4.18
CA VAL A 304 4.04 -1.12 5.63
C VAL A 304 3.02 -0.04 5.99
N PHE A 305 2.97 1.05 5.21
CA PHE A 305 2.03 2.15 5.39
C PHE A 305 0.60 1.86 4.88
N HIS A 306 0.36 0.65 4.34
CA HIS A 306 -0.99 0.16 4.11
C HIS A 306 -1.65 -0.38 5.38
N LYS A 307 -0.94 -0.35 6.51
CA LYS A 307 -1.37 -0.90 7.79
C LYS A 307 -1.31 0.17 8.87
N ASN A 308 -2.30 0.15 9.75
CA ASN A 308 -2.23 0.90 10.98
C ASN A 308 -1.30 0.20 11.99
N PRO A 309 -0.84 0.89 13.05
CA PRO A 309 0.06 0.31 14.04
C PRO A 309 -0.42 -0.99 14.70
N LEU A 310 -1.73 -1.12 14.95
CA LEU A 310 -2.31 -2.29 15.60
C LEU A 310 -2.21 -3.52 14.67
N GLU A 311 -2.62 -3.35 13.42
CA GLU A 311 -2.61 -4.43 12.43
C GLU A 311 -1.18 -4.83 12.06
N LEU A 312 -0.26 -3.86 11.95
CA LEU A 312 1.16 -4.14 11.73
C LEU A 312 1.75 -5.02 12.86
N LYS A 313 1.46 -4.69 14.13
CA LYS A 313 1.87 -5.51 15.28
C LYS A 313 1.29 -6.92 15.23
N ARG A 314 0.03 -7.08 14.82
CA ARG A 314 -0.61 -8.40 14.66
C ARG A 314 0.09 -9.24 13.59
N ILE A 315 0.34 -8.67 12.40
CA ILE A 315 1.07 -9.34 11.31
C ILE A 315 2.45 -9.81 11.80
N ILE A 316 3.21 -8.93 12.47
CA ILE A 316 4.54 -9.26 13.01
C ILE A 316 4.46 -10.43 14.00
N SER A 317 3.44 -10.44 14.87
CA SER A 317 3.24 -11.54 15.83
C SER A 317 3.02 -12.88 15.13
N VAL A 318 2.15 -12.90 14.11
CA VAL A 318 1.89 -14.10 13.30
C VAL A 318 3.18 -14.55 12.60
N CYS A 319 3.93 -13.65 11.97
CA CYS A 319 5.18 -14.00 11.29
C CYS A 319 6.22 -14.57 12.25
N LYS A 320 6.43 -13.95 13.42
CA LYS A 320 7.38 -14.41 14.44
C LYS A 320 7.00 -15.77 15.01
N LYS A 321 5.72 -16.00 15.31
CA LYS A 321 5.21 -17.30 15.82
C LYS A 321 5.48 -18.44 14.83
N ASN A 322 5.56 -18.13 13.54
CA ASN A 322 5.59 -19.09 12.45
C ASN A 322 6.94 -19.13 11.71
N ASP A 323 7.97 -18.45 12.21
CA ASP A 323 9.31 -18.34 11.59
C ASP A 323 9.27 -17.87 10.12
N ILE A 324 8.51 -16.81 9.86
CA ILE A 324 8.30 -16.24 8.53
C ILE A 324 9.10 -14.96 8.38
N GLU A 325 9.85 -14.88 7.29
CA GLU A 325 10.56 -13.68 6.90
C GLU A 325 9.59 -12.55 6.51
N MET A 326 9.72 -11.41 7.18
CA MET A 326 8.85 -10.24 7.01
C MET A 326 9.22 -9.44 5.76
N THR A 327 8.75 -9.90 4.60
CA THR A 327 8.90 -9.20 3.31
C THR A 327 7.76 -8.22 3.04
N GLY A 328 8.00 -7.22 2.18
CA GLY A 328 7.02 -6.17 1.86
C GLY A 328 5.61 -6.68 1.48
N MET A 329 5.54 -7.78 0.74
CA MET A 329 4.27 -8.34 0.23
C MET A 329 3.35 -8.86 1.33
N ILE A 330 3.88 -9.27 2.49
CA ILE A 330 3.08 -9.69 3.64
C ILE A 330 2.21 -8.53 4.14
N PHE A 331 2.73 -7.29 4.11
CA PHE A 331 2.01 -6.11 4.59
C PHE A 331 0.90 -5.64 3.65
N LEU A 332 0.72 -6.29 2.50
CA LEU A 332 -0.48 -6.10 1.68
C LEU A 332 -1.69 -6.89 2.20
N ARG A 333 -1.48 -7.88 3.07
CA ARG A 333 -2.50 -8.75 3.66
C ARG A 333 -2.84 -8.37 5.09
N SER A 334 -4.02 -8.73 5.57
CA SER A 334 -4.35 -8.67 7.00
C SER A 334 -3.64 -9.77 7.79
N ALA A 335 -3.55 -9.62 9.10
CA ALA A 335 -3.01 -10.66 9.98
C ALA A 335 -3.80 -11.97 9.86
N ASP A 336 -5.13 -11.89 9.70
CA ASP A 336 -6.00 -13.06 9.57
C ASP A 336 -5.75 -13.80 8.25
N GLU A 337 -5.60 -13.05 7.14
CA GLU A 337 -5.25 -13.64 5.84
C GLU A 337 -3.86 -14.30 5.88
N VAL A 338 -2.87 -13.67 6.54
CA VAL A 338 -1.54 -14.25 6.71
C VAL A 338 -1.62 -15.55 7.52
N GLU A 339 -2.40 -15.59 8.60
CA GLU A 339 -2.58 -16.80 9.42
C GLU A 339 -3.22 -17.93 8.61
N GLN A 340 -4.28 -17.64 7.85
CA GLN A 340 -4.95 -18.61 6.98
C GLN A 340 -4.01 -19.18 5.91
N ILE A 341 -3.22 -18.33 5.24
CA ILE A 341 -2.22 -18.77 4.27
C ILE A 341 -1.21 -19.73 4.92
N VAL A 342 -0.77 -19.43 6.14
CA VAL A 342 0.18 -20.28 6.88
C VAL A 342 -0.43 -21.63 7.24
N GLU A 343 -1.70 -21.65 7.66
CA GLU A 343 -2.43 -22.90 7.94
C GLU A 343 -2.56 -23.79 6.70
N ILE A 344 -2.90 -23.21 5.56
CA ILE A 344 -2.96 -23.92 4.27
C ILE A 344 -1.58 -24.47 3.91
N CYS A 345 -0.53 -23.66 4.01
CA CYS A 345 0.84 -24.11 3.77
C CYS A 345 1.21 -25.30 4.66
N ARG A 346 0.89 -25.26 5.96
CA ARG A 346 1.11 -26.39 6.89
C ARG A 346 0.32 -27.63 6.51
N LYS A 347 -0.98 -27.49 6.22
CA LYS A 347 -1.87 -28.58 5.78
C LYS A 347 -1.25 -29.34 4.59
N TYR A 348 -0.61 -28.61 3.68
CA TYR A 348 0.01 -29.19 2.48
C TYR A 348 1.54 -29.37 2.57
N ASN A 349 2.15 -29.23 3.75
CA ASN A 349 3.60 -29.34 3.96
C ASN A 349 4.42 -28.46 2.99
N VAL A 350 3.94 -27.24 2.75
CA VAL A 350 4.59 -26.19 1.96
C VAL A 350 5.17 -25.16 2.92
N ARG A 351 6.37 -24.64 2.63
CA ARG A 351 6.97 -23.59 3.45
C ARG A 351 6.30 -22.24 3.14
N PRO A 352 5.77 -21.51 4.15
CA PRO A 352 5.10 -20.22 3.93
C PRO A 352 6.11 -19.08 3.77
N VAL A 353 6.80 -19.00 2.63
CA VAL A 353 7.85 -18.00 2.38
C VAL A 353 7.60 -17.16 1.13
N GLY A 354 8.04 -15.91 1.18
CA GLY A 354 8.15 -14.98 0.05
C GLY A 354 6.91 -14.89 -0.82
N ASN A 355 6.95 -15.59 -1.96
CA ASN A 355 5.97 -15.44 -3.04
C ASN A 355 4.56 -15.94 -2.72
N VAL A 356 4.38 -16.78 -1.70
CA VAL A 356 3.05 -17.30 -1.32
C VAL A 356 2.09 -16.13 -1.01
N PHE A 357 2.60 -15.06 -0.39
CA PHE A 357 1.80 -13.90 0.02
C PHE A 357 1.40 -12.97 -1.14
N TYR A 358 1.85 -13.24 -2.37
CA TYR A 358 1.33 -12.54 -3.57
C TYR A 358 -0.12 -12.92 -3.88
N ARG A 359 -0.60 -14.02 -3.29
CA ARG A 359 -1.93 -14.58 -3.51
C ARG A 359 -2.75 -14.51 -2.22
N ASP A 360 -4.07 -14.61 -2.35
CA ASP A 360 -4.97 -14.81 -1.23
C ASP A 360 -5.01 -16.29 -0.84
N ASN A 361 -5.64 -16.61 0.28
CA ASN A 361 -5.72 -17.97 0.83
C ASN A 361 -6.36 -18.96 -0.16
N PHE A 362 -7.43 -18.56 -0.86
CA PHE A 362 -8.12 -19.43 -1.81
C PHE A 362 -7.24 -19.77 -3.02
N GLU A 363 -6.57 -18.76 -3.56
CA GLU A 363 -5.71 -18.92 -4.72
C GLU A 363 -4.43 -19.70 -4.36
N VAL A 364 -3.89 -19.53 -3.15
CA VAL A 364 -2.77 -20.36 -2.63
C VAL A 364 -3.16 -21.84 -2.59
N GLU A 365 -4.32 -22.17 -1.99
CA GLU A 365 -4.79 -23.56 -1.90
C GLU A 365 -5.00 -24.16 -3.30
N LYS A 366 -5.65 -23.42 -4.20
CA LYS A 366 -5.88 -23.88 -5.58
C LYS A 366 -4.58 -24.12 -6.35
N ILE A 367 -3.57 -23.26 -6.21
CA ILE A 367 -2.25 -23.47 -6.85
C ILE A 367 -1.60 -24.75 -6.32
N ILE A 368 -1.65 -24.99 -5.01
CA ILE A 368 -1.10 -26.19 -4.38
C ILE A 368 -1.79 -27.45 -4.90
N GLU A 369 -3.12 -27.44 -5.01
CA GLU A 369 -3.90 -28.56 -5.54
C GLU A 369 -3.55 -28.84 -7.00
N VAL A 370 -3.47 -27.80 -7.85
CA VAL A 370 -3.06 -27.93 -9.25
C VAL A 370 -1.65 -28.54 -9.33
N CYS A 371 -0.68 -28.05 -8.55
CA CYS A 371 0.67 -28.62 -8.56
C CYS A 371 0.68 -30.10 -8.13
N ARG A 372 -0.04 -30.47 -7.07
CA ARG A 372 -0.12 -31.84 -6.56
C ARG A 372 -0.79 -32.80 -7.53
N ALA A 373 -1.93 -32.42 -8.10
CA ALA A 373 -2.64 -33.21 -9.12
C ALA A 373 -1.76 -33.49 -10.33
N ASN A 374 -0.78 -32.61 -10.59
CA ASN A 374 0.10 -32.66 -11.73
C ASN A 374 1.51 -33.19 -11.43
N GLY A 375 1.80 -33.60 -10.19
CA GLY A 375 3.11 -34.11 -9.77
C GLY A 375 4.23 -33.06 -9.82
N VAL A 376 3.88 -31.78 -9.71
CA VAL A 376 4.82 -30.64 -9.78
C VAL A 376 5.29 -30.27 -8.39
N GLU A 377 6.61 -30.08 -8.24
CA GLU A 377 7.21 -29.58 -7.00
C GLU A 377 6.75 -28.14 -6.72
N ILE A 378 6.22 -27.93 -5.51
CA ILE A 378 5.74 -26.63 -5.06
C ILE A 378 6.93 -25.79 -4.62
N THR A 379 7.40 -24.94 -5.53
CA THR A 379 8.46 -23.96 -5.25
C THR A 379 7.86 -22.56 -5.19
N GLY A 380 8.57 -21.58 -4.61
CA GLY A 380 8.06 -20.21 -4.49
C GLY A 380 7.64 -19.57 -5.82
N SER A 381 8.17 -20.00 -6.96
CA SER A 381 7.84 -19.40 -8.25
C SER A 381 6.44 -19.73 -8.75
N VAL A 382 5.80 -20.83 -8.31
CA VAL A 382 4.43 -21.17 -8.74
C VAL A 382 3.43 -20.09 -8.29
N PHE A 383 3.67 -19.48 -7.13
CA PHE A 383 2.83 -18.42 -6.56
C PHE A 383 2.99 -17.06 -7.26
N LEU A 384 3.97 -16.91 -8.16
CA LEU A 384 4.04 -15.75 -9.05
C LEU A 384 2.92 -15.74 -10.09
N LYS A 385 2.22 -16.87 -10.25
CA LYS A 385 1.16 -17.10 -11.23
C LYS A 385 -0.18 -17.36 -10.56
N LYS A 386 -1.26 -17.19 -11.30
CA LYS A 386 -2.59 -17.64 -10.89
C LYS A 386 -2.74 -19.12 -11.19
N ALA A 387 -3.64 -19.82 -10.51
CA ALA A 387 -3.84 -21.25 -10.67
C ALA A 387 -4.15 -21.67 -12.11
N ASP A 388 -4.95 -20.87 -12.84
CA ASP A 388 -5.27 -21.13 -14.24
C ASP A 388 -4.05 -20.98 -15.16
N GLU A 389 -3.17 -20.02 -14.87
CA GLU A 389 -1.92 -19.83 -15.60
C GLU A 389 -0.91 -20.93 -15.24
N VAL A 390 -0.84 -21.37 -13.98
CA VAL A 390 -0.03 -22.54 -13.56
C VAL A 390 -0.44 -23.78 -14.34
N GLU A 391 -1.75 -24.06 -14.43
CA GLU A 391 -2.29 -25.18 -15.18
C GLU A 391 -1.93 -25.11 -16.67
N LYS A 392 -2.11 -23.94 -17.30
CA LYS A 392 -1.71 -23.69 -18.69
C LYS A 392 -0.23 -23.92 -18.92
N ILE A 393 0.64 -23.43 -18.03
CA ILE A 393 2.09 -23.61 -18.13
C ILE A 393 2.47 -25.11 -18.01
N ILE A 394 1.83 -25.84 -17.10
CA ILE A 394 2.05 -27.28 -16.94
C ILE A 394 1.64 -28.05 -18.20
N ALA A 395 0.46 -27.76 -18.74
CA ALA A 395 -0.01 -28.37 -19.99
C ALA A 395 0.97 -28.10 -21.14
N LEU A 396 1.35 -26.83 -21.33
CA LEU A 396 2.33 -26.43 -22.34
C LEU A 396 3.66 -27.17 -22.20
N CYS A 397 4.18 -27.32 -20.98
CA CYS A 397 5.41 -28.09 -20.76
C CYS A 397 5.24 -29.57 -21.14
N ARG A 398 4.11 -30.21 -20.78
CA ARG A 398 3.84 -31.61 -21.12
C ARG A 398 3.72 -31.84 -22.61
N ASP A 399 2.96 -31.00 -23.30
CA ASP A 399 2.74 -31.10 -24.75
C ASP A 399 4.05 -30.96 -25.53
N ASN A 400 5.06 -30.32 -24.92
CA ASN A 400 6.37 -30.11 -25.49
C ASN A 400 7.46 -31.04 -24.90
N ASN A 401 7.09 -32.04 -24.09
CA ASN A 401 8.00 -32.98 -23.41
C ASN A 401 9.08 -32.29 -22.54
N ILE A 402 8.72 -31.19 -21.88
CA ILE A 402 9.59 -30.42 -20.99
C ILE A 402 9.28 -30.77 -19.54
N LYS A 403 10.31 -31.08 -18.76
CA LYS A 403 10.16 -31.28 -17.31
C LYS A 403 9.76 -29.95 -16.66
N VAL A 404 8.62 -29.94 -15.97
CA VAL A 404 8.17 -28.77 -15.21
C VAL A 404 9.14 -28.49 -14.06
N SER A 405 9.68 -27.28 -14.03
CA SER A 405 10.57 -26.81 -12.96
C SER A 405 10.22 -25.38 -12.56
N GLY A 406 10.67 -24.92 -11.38
CA GLY A 406 10.35 -23.57 -10.90
C GLY A 406 10.64 -22.43 -11.90
N THR A 407 11.61 -22.60 -12.80
CA THR A 407 12.01 -21.57 -13.77
C THR A 407 10.95 -21.27 -14.82
N VAL A 408 10.09 -22.22 -15.19
CA VAL A 408 9.04 -21.98 -16.19
C VAL A 408 8.01 -20.97 -15.69
N PHE A 409 7.73 -20.97 -14.38
CA PHE A 409 6.78 -20.04 -13.76
C PHE A 409 7.31 -18.60 -13.61
N LEU A 410 8.57 -18.36 -13.97
CA LEU A 410 9.12 -17.00 -14.11
C LEU A 410 8.66 -16.32 -15.41
N ARG A 411 7.99 -17.04 -16.30
CA ARG A 411 7.57 -16.60 -17.63
C ARG A 411 6.06 -16.77 -17.81
N LYS A 412 5.51 -16.04 -18.77
CA LYS A 412 4.12 -16.23 -19.21
C LYS A 412 4.08 -17.36 -20.26
N ALA A 413 2.90 -17.95 -20.48
CA ALA A 413 2.75 -19.09 -21.38
C ALA A 413 3.16 -18.78 -22.85
N ASP A 414 2.78 -17.62 -23.36
CA ASP A 414 3.17 -17.09 -24.68
C ASP A 414 4.69 -16.96 -24.83
N GLU A 415 5.35 -16.44 -23.80
CA GLU A 415 6.80 -16.29 -23.77
C GLU A 415 7.52 -17.65 -23.71
N ILE A 416 6.97 -18.62 -22.99
CA ILE A 416 7.49 -19.99 -22.94
C ILE A 416 7.40 -20.64 -24.32
N GLU A 417 6.25 -20.51 -24.99
CA GLU A 417 6.04 -21.04 -26.35
C GLU A 417 7.05 -20.44 -27.34
N ARG A 418 7.29 -19.12 -27.26
CA ARG A 418 8.30 -18.46 -28.08
C ARG A 418 9.71 -18.98 -27.80
N ILE A 419 10.09 -19.15 -26.54
CA ILE A 419 11.39 -19.74 -26.16
C ILE A 419 11.54 -21.16 -26.73
N ILE A 420 10.49 -21.98 -26.64
CA ILE A 420 10.47 -23.34 -27.21
C ILE A 420 10.68 -23.29 -28.72
N GLY A 421 10.01 -22.37 -29.42
CA GLY A 421 10.17 -22.15 -30.85
C GLY A 421 11.62 -21.80 -31.23
N ILE A 422 12.23 -20.86 -30.52
CA ILE A 422 13.64 -20.47 -30.72
C ILE A 422 14.56 -21.66 -30.50
N CYS A 423 14.36 -22.43 -29.42
CA CYS A 423 15.17 -23.61 -29.13
C CYS A 423 15.06 -24.67 -30.22
N ARG A 424 13.85 -24.98 -30.69
CA ARG A 424 13.62 -25.97 -31.76
C ARG A 424 14.24 -25.55 -33.08
N ALA A 425 14.05 -24.28 -33.49
CA ALA A 425 14.61 -23.76 -34.73
C ALA A 425 16.14 -23.82 -34.78
N ASN A 426 16.79 -23.83 -33.61
CA ASN A 426 18.24 -23.83 -33.48
C ASN A 426 18.81 -25.16 -32.94
N ASN A 427 18.01 -26.23 -32.90
CA ASN A 427 18.40 -27.55 -32.39
C ASN A 427 18.99 -27.52 -30.97
N ILE A 428 18.41 -26.72 -30.08
CA ILE A 428 18.84 -26.54 -28.69
C ILE A 428 18.01 -27.44 -27.79
N GLU A 429 18.68 -28.22 -26.93
CA GLU A 429 18.01 -28.98 -25.89
C GLU A 429 17.33 -28.04 -24.88
N ILE A 430 16.02 -28.24 -24.69
CA ILE A 430 15.21 -27.39 -23.81
C ILE A 430 15.42 -27.85 -22.37
N THR A 431 16.36 -27.19 -21.70
CA THR A 431 16.64 -27.38 -20.27
C THR A 431 16.01 -26.26 -19.44
N SER A 432 15.87 -26.45 -18.12
CA SER A 432 15.26 -25.44 -17.25
C SER A 432 15.96 -24.07 -17.27
N SER A 433 17.23 -24.00 -17.70
CA SER A 433 18.03 -22.77 -17.72
C SER A 433 17.59 -21.76 -18.77
N VAL A 434 16.99 -22.19 -19.89
CA VAL A 434 16.55 -21.27 -20.95
C VAL A 434 15.46 -20.32 -20.45
N PHE A 435 14.62 -20.78 -19.51
CA PHE A 435 13.53 -20.00 -18.92
C PHE A 435 13.98 -18.95 -17.90
N TYR A 436 15.27 -18.91 -17.53
CA TYR A 436 15.84 -17.78 -16.78
C TYR A 436 15.97 -16.50 -17.62
N LYS A 437 15.80 -16.58 -18.94
CA LYS A 437 15.91 -15.46 -19.88
C LYS A 437 14.58 -15.18 -20.58
N LYS A 438 14.41 -13.96 -21.07
CA LYS A 438 13.30 -13.63 -21.98
C LYS A 438 13.64 -14.14 -23.37
N ALA A 439 12.65 -14.37 -24.22
CA ALA A 439 12.81 -14.89 -25.57
C ALA A 439 13.80 -14.05 -26.40
N GLU A 440 13.75 -12.71 -26.31
CA GLU A 440 14.71 -11.86 -27.04
C GLU A 440 16.15 -12.07 -26.55
N GLU A 441 16.34 -12.33 -25.26
CA GLU A 441 17.67 -12.58 -24.71
C GLU A 441 18.16 -13.98 -25.08
N VAL A 442 17.27 -14.97 -25.15
CA VAL A 442 17.60 -16.30 -25.69
C VAL A 442 18.07 -16.17 -27.13
N GLU A 443 17.33 -15.48 -28.00
CA GLU A 443 17.73 -15.20 -29.40
C GLU A 443 19.11 -14.55 -29.50
N ARG A 444 19.41 -13.52 -28.68
CA ARG A 444 20.73 -12.89 -28.69
C ARG A 444 21.84 -13.85 -28.26
N ILE A 445 21.61 -14.70 -27.27
CA ILE A 445 22.58 -15.70 -26.84
C ILE A 445 22.84 -16.72 -27.96
N VAL A 446 21.78 -17.15 -28.65
CA VAL A 446 21.88 -18.04 -29.82
C VAL A 446 22.75 -17.41 -30.90
N GLU A 447 22.53 -16.14 -31.21
CA GLU A 447 23.30 -15.43 -32.23
C GLU A 447 24.78 -15.33 -31.87
N VAL A 448 25.10 -14.98 -30.62
CA VAL A 448 26.48 -14.96 -30.13
C VAL A 448 27.12 -16.33 -30.29
N CYS A 449 26.45 -17.41 -29.90
CA CYS A 449 27.02 -18.74 -30.07
C CYS A 449 27.19 -19.14 -31.55
N ARG A 450 26.25 -18.77 -32.42
CA ARG A 450 26.28 -19.08 -33.86
C ARG A 450 27.42 -18.38 -34.57
N VAL A 451 27.55 -17.07 -34.38
CA VAL A 451 28.61 -16.24 -34.99
C VAL A 451 30.00 -16.69 -34.55
N ASN A 452 30.13 -17.15 -33.31
CA ASN A 452 31.41 -17.54 -32.72
C ASN A 452 31.66 -19.06 -32.72
N HIS A 453 30.84 -19.84 -33.44
CA HIS A 453 30.93 -21.31 -33.55
C HIS A 453 30.96 -22.07 -32.21
N ILE A 454 30.27 -21.54 -31.20
CA ILE A 454 30.20 -22.13 -29.86
C ILE A 454 29.10 -23.17 -29.81
N LYS A 455 29.42 -24.36 -29.29
CA LYS A 455 28.44 -25.43 -29.08
C LYS A 455 27.33 -24.99 -28.12
N MET A 456 26.09 -24.99 -28.60
CA MET A 456 24.89 -24.72 -27.82
C MET A 456 24.72 -25.77 -26.71
N SER A 457 24.69 -25.32 -25.46
CA SER A 457 24.42 -26.15 -24.28
C SER A 457 23.63 -25.36 -23.24
N GLY A 458 22.92 -26.03 -22.33
CA GLY A 458 22.14 -25.34 -21.29
C GLY A 458 22.95 -24.34 -20.44
N GLY A 459 24.27 -24.51 -20.36
CA GLY A 459 25.16 -23.61 -19.60
C GLY A 459 25.29 -22.20 -20.18
N VAL A 460 25.13 -22.01 -21.50
CA VAL A 460 25.26 -20.68 -22.13
C VAL A 460 24.16 -19.72 -21.69
N PHE A 461 22.97 -20.25 -21.40
CA PHE A 461 21.81 -19.48 -20.93
C PHE A 461 21.91 -19.02 -19.48
N SER A 462 22.95 -19.45 -18.75
CA SER A 462 23.26 -18.89 -17.42
C SER A 462 23.83 -17.47 -17.51
N LYS A 463 24.34 -17.05 -18.68
CA LYS A 463 24.89 -15.72 -18.95
C LYS A 463 23.93 -14.86 -19.76
N THR A 464 24.14 -13.55 -19.75
CA THR A 464 23.54 -12.69 -20.78
C THR A 464 24.37 -12.74 -22.06
N ALA A 465 23.77 -12.39 -23.20
CA ALA A 465 24.48 -12.31 -24.48
C ALA A 465 25.70 -11.40 -24.40
N LYS A 466 25.58 -10.26 -23.70
CA LYS A 466 26.68 -9.34 -23.43
C LYS A 466 27.82 -10.01 -22.64
N GLN A 467 27.50 -10.65 -21.52
CA GLN A 467 28.51 -11.33 -20.70
C GLN A 467 29.20 -12.47 -21.44
N LEU A 468 28.45 -13.18 -22.29
CA LEU A 468 28.97 -14.25 -23.12
C LEU A 468 29.92 -13.68 -24.17
N GLN A 469 29.52 -12.62 -24.88
CA GLN A 469 30.34 -11.96 -25.89
C GLN A 469 31.64 -11.41 -25.28
N GLU A 470 31.59 -10.73 -24.13
CA GLU A 470 32.80 -10.26 -23.42
C GLU A 470 33.78 -11.40 -23.10
N SER A 471 33.25 -12.59 -22.80
CA SER A 471 34.07 -13.76 -22.47
C SER A 471 34.66 -14.41 -23.73
N VAL A 472 33.93 -14.35 -24.84
CA VAL A 472 34.40 -14.75 -26.18
C VAL A 472 35.51 -13.83 -26.65
N ASP A 473 35.30 -12.51 -26.61
CA ASP A 473 36.28 -11.52 -27.04
C ASP A 473 37.57 -11.66 -26.25
N PHE A 474 37.46 -11.75 -24.91
CA PHE A 474 38.63 -11.99 -24.06
C PHE A 474 39.41 -13.25 -24.44
N VAL A 475 38.73 -14.38 -24.64
CA VAL A 475 39.40 -15.64 -24.98
C VAL A 475 40.04 -15.56 -26.37
N ARG A 476 39.34 -15.01 -27.35
CA ARG A 476 39.85 -14.84 -28.72
C ARG A 476 41.09 -13.95 -28.75
N ASP A 477 41.02 -12.78 -28.13
CA ASP A 477 42.06 -11.76 -28.19
C ASP A 477 43.36 -12.21 -27.50
N ASN A 478 43.27 -13.12 -26.52
CA ASN A 478 44.42 -13.53 -25.69
C ASN A 478 44.90 -14.96 -25.95
N TYR A 479 44.03 -15.87 -26.38
CA TYR A 479 44.33 -17.30 -26.51
C TYR A 479 43.95 -17.89 -27.88
N GLY A 480 43.23 -17.15 -28.72
CA GLY A 480 42.80 -17.58 -30.06
C GLY A 480 41.53 -18.42 -30.07
N ASP A 481 41.01 -18.65 -31.29
CA ASP A 481 39.71 -19.32 -31.51
C ASP A 481 39.68 -20.77 -31.02
N ASP A 482 40.83 -21.46 -30.94
CA ASP A 482 40.93 -22.85 -30.45
C ASP A 482 40.51 -23.00 -28.97
N TYR A 483 40.47 -21.90 -28.21
CA TYR A 483 40.04 -21.87 -26.82
C TYR A 483 38.56 -21.47 -26.65
N LEU A 484 37.85 -21.14 -27.74
CA LEU A 484 36.42 -20.77 -27.73
C LEU A 484 35.48 -21.97 -27.56
N THR A 485 35.69 -22.73 -26.48
CA THR A 485 34.82 -23.83 -26.10
C THR A 485 33.68 -23.34 -25.21
N ASN A 486 32.52 -23.99 -25.32
CA ASN A 486 31.35 -23.65 -24.49
C ASN A 486 31.62 -23.81 -22.99
N LEU A 487 32.59 -24.63 -22.57
CA LEU A 487 32.94 -24.81 -21.15
C LEU A 487 33.81 -23.67 -20.60
N ILE A 488 34.55 -22.97 -21.46
CA ILE A 488 35.42 -21.84 -21.09
C ILE A 488 34.60 -20.54 -21.13
N VAL A 489 33.91 -20.27 -22.23
CA VAL A 489 33.21 -18.97 -22.45
C VAL A 489 31.99 -18.75 -21.55
N ILE A 490 31.48 -19.80 -20.89
CA ILE A 490 30.44 -19.65 -19.84
C ILE A 490 30.99 -19.07 -18.53
N LYS A 491 32.31 -18.94 -18.39
CA LYS A 491 32.95 -18.24 -17.27
C LYS A 491 33.02 -16.76 -17.59
N SER A 492 32.93 -15.92 -16.56
CA SER A 492 33.04 -14.47 -16.78
C SER A 492 34.44 -14.08 -17.24
N ALA A 493 34.55 -13.15 -18.19
CA ALA A 493 35.81 -12.54 -18.63
C ALA A 493 36.73 -12.16 -17.46
N LYS A 494 36.21 -11.50 -16.40
CA LYS A 494 36.98 -11.15 -15.19
C LYS A 494 37.57 -12.35 -14.44
N GLY A 495 36.88 -13.49 -14.47
CA GLY A 495 37.35 -14.73 -13.85
C GLY A 495 38.42 -15.39 -14.71
N LEU A 496 38.20 -15.40 -16.03
CA LEU A 496 39.15 -15.92 -17.02
C LEU A 496 40.46 -15.12 -17.02
N SER A 497 40.39 -13.79 -16.97
CA SER A 497 41.55 -12.89 -16.95
C SER A 497 42.44 -13.00 -15.72
N ARG A 498 41.96 -13.64 -14.65
CA ARG A 498 42.76 -13.98 -13.48
C ARG A 498 43.29 -15.42 -13.56
N THR A 499 42.45 -16.33 -14.05
CA THR A 499 42.69 -17.78 -13.94
C THR A 499 43.52 -18.33 -15.07
N LEU A 500 43.23 -17.96 -16.32
CA LEU A 500 43.95 -18.47 -17.46
C LEU A 500 45.44 -18.06 -17.47
N PRO A 501 45.83 -16.81 -17.13
CA PRO A 501 47.25 -16.46 -17.05
C PRO A 501 48.02 -17.31 -16.02
N TYR A 502 47.41 -17.58 -14.86
CA TYR A 502 48.04 -18.43 -13.84
C TYR A 502 48.19 -19.88 -14.30
N LEU A 503 47.22 -20.41 -15.07
CA LEU A 503 47.31 -21.76 -15.63
C LEU A 503 48.32 -21.84 -16.79
N ASP A 504 48.56 -20.72 -17.48
CA ASP A 504 49.59 -20.57 -18.50
C ASP A 504 51.00 -20.57 -17.89
N GLU A 505 51.20 -19.81 -16.81
CA GLU A 505 52.45 -19.84 -16.02
C GLU A 505 52.81 -21.24 -15.53
N LEU A 506 51.80 -22.07 -15.26
CA LEU A 506 51.97 -23.47 -14.85
C LEU A 506 52.16 -24.44 -16.03
N GLY A 507 52.04 -23.97 -17.27
CA GLY A 507 52.19 -24.79 -18.48
C GLY A 507 51.05 -25.79 -18.71
N VAL A 508 49.85 -25.53 -18.17
CA VAL A 508 48.72 -26.49 -18.19
C VAL A 508 47.50 -26.02 -19.01
N LEU A 509 47.61 -24.95 -19.80
CA LEU A 509 46.49 -24.43 -20.61
C LEU A 509 45.85 -25.47 -21.54
N GLU A 510 46.66 -26.32 -22.17
CA GLU A 510 46.16 -27.39 -23.04
C GLU A 510 45.25 -28.39 -22.31
N THR A 511 45.47 -28.57 -21.00
CA THR A 511 44.61 -29.40 -20.14
C THR A 511 43.25 -28.74 -19.92
N VAL A 512 43.19 -27.40 -19.87
CA VAL A 512 41.95 -26.63 -19.72
C VAL A 512 41.01 -26.84 -20.91
N ARG A 513 41.57 -26.91 -22.13
CA ARG A 513 40.80 -27.19 -23.36
C ARG A 513 40.10 -28.55 -23.30
N LYS A 514 40.74 -29.55 -22.69
CA LYS A 514 40.19 -30.91 -22.49
C LYS A 514 39.31 -31.04 -21.24
N SER A 515 39.56 -30.21 -20.23
CA SER A 515 38.94 -30.29 -18.91
C SER A 515 38.85 -28.90 -18.25
N ALA A 516 37.81 -28.14 -18.58
CA ALA A 516 37.56 -26.82 -18.01
C ALA A 516 36.99 -26.85 -16.57
N SER A 517 36.93 -28.01 -15.92
CA SER A 517 36.42 -28.14 -14.53
C SER A 517 37.18 -27.27 -13.54
N ILE A 518 38.49 -27.10 -13.72
CA ILE A 518 39.33 -26.23 -12.88
C ILE A 518 38.86 -24.76 -12.88
N LEU A 519 38.20 -24.31 -13.95
CA LEU A 519 37.68 -22.95 -14.09
C LEU A 519 36.41 -22.69 -13.25
N THR A 520 35.93 -23.65 -12.46
CA THR A 520 34.93 -23.38 -11.42
C THR A 520 35.53 -22.76 -10.15
N LEU A 521 36.85 -22.85 -9.99
CA LEU A 521 37.57 -22.37 -8.81
C LEU A 521 38.13 -20.95 -9.03
N THR A 522 38.34 -20.22 -7.94
CA THR A 522 39.15 -18.99 -8.00
C THR A 522 40.64 -19.31 -8.09
N VAL A 523 41.46 -18.34 -8.49
CA VAL A 523 42.92 -18.50 -8.56
C VAL A 523 43.50 -18.89 -7.19
N GLU A 524 42.97 -18.32 -6.12
CA GLU A 524 43.37 -18.60 -4.74
C GLU A 524 43.03 -20.04 -4.36
N GLU A 525 41.83 -20.52 -4.71
CA GLU A 525 41.42 -21.90 -4.48
C GLU A 525 42.28 -22.89 -5.29
N ILE A 526 42.67 -22.53 -6.53
CA ILE A 526 43.59 -23.35 -7.34
C ILE A 526 44.98 -23.39 -6.69
N LYS A 527 45.52 -22.26 -6.25
CA LYS A 527 46.81 -22.17 -5.55
C LYS A 527 46.82 -23.02 -4.28
N GLU A 528 45.75 -22.94 -3.49
CA GLU A 528 45.57 -23.74 -2.28
C GLU A 528 45.55 -25.24 -2.59
N ARG A 529 44.70 -25.65 -3.53
CA ARG A 529 44.57 -27.06 -3.94
C ARG A 529 45.84 -27.60 -4.58
N LYS A 530 46.59 -26.76 -5.30
CA LYS A 530 47.91 -27.10 -5.85
C LYS A 530 48.92 -27.42 -4.73
N LYS A 531 49.04 -26.54 -3.73
CA LYS A 531 49.90 -26.81 -2.56
C LYS A 531 49.54 -28.11 -1.87
N PHE A 532 48.24 -28.43 -1.78
CA PHE A 532 47.76 -29.67 -1.20
C PHE A 532 48.14 -30.91 -2.02
N ILE A 533 47.98 -30.90 -3.34
CA ILE A 533 48.40 -32.07 -4.16
C ILE A 533 49.92 -32.25 -4.17
N ASP A 534 50.68 -31.14 -4.17
CA ASP A 534 52.14 -31.16 -4.11
C ASP A 534 52.61 -31.77 -2.77
N SER A 535 51.90 -31.52 -1.66
CA SER A 535 52.27 -32.06 -0.33
C SER A 535 51.99 -33.55 -0.16
N ILE A 536 51.10 -34.13 -0.97
CA ILE A 536 50.80 -35.56 -0.97
C ILE A 536 51.47 -36.30 -2.15
N GLY A 537 52.31 -35.61 -2.93
CA GLY A 537 53.03 -36.18 -4.06
C GLY A 537 52.16 -36.55 -5.27
N GLU A 538 50.95 -35.98 -5.39
CA GLU A 538 50.06 -36.21 -6.53
C GLU A 538 50.31 -35.20 -7.65
N ALA A 539 50.30 -35.66 -8.91
CA ALA A 539 50.42 -34.77 -10.07
C ALA A 539 49.18 -33.88 -10.28
N MET A 540 49.40 -32.65 -10.74
CA MET A 540 48.32 -31.70 -11.08
C MET A 540 47.53 -32.13 -12.31
N VAL A 541 48.23 -32.66 -13.31
CA VAL A 541 47.67 -33.21 -14.54
C VAL A 541 47.95 -34.71 -14.53
N LEU A 542 46.91 -35.51 -14.68
CA LEU A 542 46.99 -36.97 -14.74
C LEU A 542 47.45 -37.43 -16.13
N GLU A 543 47.92 -38.68 -16.25
CA GLU A 543 48.38 -39.26 -17.52
C GLU A 543 47.34 -39.21 -18.64
N ASN A 544 46.05 -39.21 -18.29
CA ASN A 544 44.94 -39.06 -19.24
C ASN A 544 44.73 -37.62 -19.74
N GLY A 545 45.59 -36.67 -19.37
CA GLY A 545 45.52 -35.27 -19.77
C GLY A 545 44.36 -34.50 -19.15
N ARG A 546 43.84 -34.93 -17.98
CA ARG A 546 42.85 -34.21 -17.18
C ARG A 546 43.46 -33.71 -15.87
N PHE A 547 42.86 -32.67 -15.30
CA PHE A 547 43.24 -32.21 -13.96
C PHE A 547 42.93 -33.28 -12.91
N ASN A 548 43.76 -33.30 -11.87
CA ASN A 548 43.52 -34.10 -10.68
C ASN A 548 42.11 -33.84 -10.13
N VAL A 549 41.44 -34.90 -9.69
CA VAL A 549 40.06 -34.86 -9.15
C VAL A 549 39.88 -33.84 -8.03
N VAL A 550 40.95 -33.52 -7.28
CA VAL A 550 40.95 -32.48 -6.25
C VAL A 550 40.47 -31.13 -6.80
N PHE A 551 40.79 -30.77 -8.04
CA PHE A 551 40.34 -29.51 -8.66
C PHE A 551 38.87 -29.52 -9.10
N GLY A 552 38.22 -30.69 -9.14
CA GLY A 552 36.79 -30.83 -9.43
C GLY A 552 35.90 -30.97 -8.19
N MET A 553 36.47 -31.08 -6.99
CA MET A 553 35.70 -31.32 -5.76
C MET A 553 34.92 -30.08 -5.30
N SER A 554 33.72 -30.30 -4.76
CA SER A 554 32.98 -29.27 -4.01
C SER A 554 33.75 -28.87 -2.75
N LYS A 555 33.49 -27.67 -2.21
CA LYS A 555 34.17 -27.16 -1.00
C LYS A 555 34.09 -28.15 0.17
N ASN A 556 32.92 -28.73 0.40
CA ASN A 556 32.70 -29.71 1.47
C ASN A 556 33.44 -31.03 1.22
N ALA A 557 33.49 -31.50 -0.02
CA ALA A 557 34.21 -32.74 -0.35
C ALA A 557 35.73 -32.57 -0.23
N TYR A 558 36.26 -31.42 -0.69
CA TYR A 558 37.66 -31.08 -0.54
C TYR A 558 38.07 -30.95 0.93
N ALA A 559 37.30 -30.22 1.75
CA ALA A 559 37.57 -30.08 3.19
C ALA A 559 37.63 -31.44 3.91
N ARG A 560 36.74 -32.38 3.55
CA ARG A 560 36.80 -33.76 4.07
C ARG A 560 38.07 -34.51 3.66
N ARG A 561 38.52 -34.37 2.42
CA ARG A 561 39.75 -35.02 1.93
C ARG A 561 40.98 -34.48 2.64
N VAL A 562 41.08 -33.17 2.84
CA VAL A 562 42.18 -32.54 3.60
C VAL A 562 42.19 -33.04 5.05
N ALA A 563 41.01 -33.11 5.70
CA ALA A 563 40.89 -33.57 7.09
C ALA A 563 41.19 -35.07 7.29
N ALA A 564 40.99 -35.90 6.26
CA ALA A 564 41.30 -37.34 6.35
C ALA A 564 42.82 -37.60 6.37
N LEU A 565 43.61 -36.81 5.64
CA LEU A 565 45.06 -36.96 5.56
C LEU A 565 45.78 -36.39 6.78
N SER A 566 45.26 -35.34 7.41
CA SER A 566 45.81 -34.82 8.68
C SER A 566 45.63 -35.80 9.85
N LYS A 567 44.60 -36.65 9.83
CA LYS A 567 44.40 -37.74 10.82
C LYS A 567 45.33 -38.93 10.64
N ASN A 568 45.74 -39.24 9.40
CA ASN A 568 46.65 -40.38 9.16
C ASN A 568 48.10 -40.06 9.57
N ASN A 569 48.55 -38.81 9.38
CA ASN A 569 49.90 -38.36 9.79
C ASN A 569 50.09 -38.23 11.32
N SER A 570 49.02 -38.28 12.12
CA SER A 570 49.11 -38.26 13.59
C SER A 570 49.12 -39.66 14.23
N SER A 571 49.05 -40.75 13.44
CA SER A 571 49.03 -42.14 13.96
C SER A 571 50.36 -42.90 13.88
N TYR A 572 51.42 -42.30 13.30
CA TYR A 572 52.75 -42.92 13.13
C TYR A 572 53.85 -42.23 13.97
N GLY A 573 53.53 -41.83 15.20
CA GLY A 573 54.46 -41.18 16.13
C GLY A 573 54.60 -41.89 17.48
N GLY A 574 54.41 -43.21 17.53
CA GLY A 574 54.50 -43.98 18.77
C GLY A 574 55.02 -45.40 18.54
N LYS A 575 56.35 -45.54 18.50
CA LYS A 575 57.08 -46.65 19.11
C LYS A 575 58.37 -46.12 19.68
#